data_AF-A0A317K2L4-F1
#
_entry.id   AF-A0A317K2L4-F1
#
_cell.length_a   1.000
_cell.length_b   1.000
_cell.length_c   1.000
_cell.angle_alpha   90.00
_cell.angle_beta   90.00
_cell.angle_gamma   90.00
#
_symmetry.space_group_name_H-M   'P 1'
#
loop_
_entity.id
_entity.type
_entity.pdbx_description
1 polymer ?
#
loop_
_entity_poly.entity_id
_entity_poly.type
_entity_poly.pdbx_seq_one_letter_code
_entity_poly.pdbx_strand_id
1 'polypeptide(L)'
;MEQGRRAREAAEQAGFVRGRHYVEWGPVLDDLRSQGRDDEALPLLLEIIDAAERAAKIKGVEPPPGWTKRAAIVIRRRKNYAAEVAVLQRYLAACPPGRGSSEIADRLQVALKLESSS
;
A
#
# COMPACT_ATOMS: atom_id res chain seq x y z
N MET A 1 14.48 23.38 -15.88
CA MET A 1 14.95 22.94 -14.54
C MET A 1 13.94 23.20 -13.42
N GLU A 2 12.95 24.09 -13.58
CA GLU A 2 11.97 24.41 -12.51
C GLU A 2 10.83 23.38 -12.34
N GLN A 3 10.37 22.78 -13.44
CA GLN A 3 9.28 21.79 -13.42
C GLN A 3 9.62 20.53 -12.62
N GLY A 4 10.88 20.08 -12.65
CA GLY A 4 11.34 18.91 -11.89
C GLY A 4 11.38 19.14 -10.38
N ARG A 5 11.67 20.39 -9.95
CA ARG A 5 11.67 20.75 -8.52
C ARG A 5 10.26 20.78 -7.95
N ARG A 6 9.32 21.41 -8.67
CA ARG A 6 7.90 21.47 -8.27
C ARG A 6 7.26 20.08 -8.20
N ALA A 7 7.57 19.19 -9.16
CA ALA A 7 7.10 17.82 -9.12
C ALA A 7 7.63 17.04 -7.90
N ARG A 8 8.91 17.25 -7.53
CA ARG A 8 9.50 16.63 -6.35
C ARG A 8 8.85 17.11 -5.06
N GLU A 9 8.63 18.42 -4.92
CA GLU A 9 7.96 19.03 -3.76
C GLU A 9 6.51 18.55 -3.63
N ALA A 10 5.76 18.49 -4.75
CA ALA A 10 4.41 17.95 -4.78
C ALA A 10 4.35 16.47 -4.38
N ALA A 11 5.30 15.66 -4.85
CA ALA A 11 5.37 14.26 -4.49
C ALA A 11 5.75 14.05 -3.02
N GLU A 12 6.61 14.90 -2.47
CA GLU A 12 6.96 14.91 -1.05
C GLU A 12 5.71 15.21 -0.20
N GLN A 13 4.98 16.28 -0.55
CA GLN A 13 3.76 16.67 0.15
C GLN A 13 2.66 15.60 0.06
N ALA A 14 2.54 14.93 -1.09
CA ALA A 14 1.60 13.84 -1.28
C ALA A 14 1.88 12.63 -0.38
N GLY A 15 3.13 12.46 0.05
CA GLY A 15 3.57 11.36 0.90
C GLY A 15 3.22 11.51 2.39
N PHE A 16 2.59 12.61 2.81
CA PHE A 16 2.23 12.81 4.21
C PHE A 16 0.90 12.13 4.58
N VAL A 17 0.92 11.49 5.76
CA VAL A 17 -0.21 10.85 6.43
C VAL A 17 -0.20 11.31 7.88
N ARG A 18 -1.32 11.88 8.35
CA ARG A 18 -1.48 12.36 9.75
C ARG A 18 -0.28 13.18 10.27
N GLY A 19 0.28 14.04 9.41
CA GLY A 19 1.40 14.92 9.75
C GLY A 19 2.80 14.29 9.70
N ARG A 20 2.95 13.03 9.24
CA ARG A 20 4.25 12.34 9.08
C ARG A 20 4.39 11.76 7.68
N HIS A 21 5.60 11.66 7.15
CA HIS A 21 5.83 11.04 5.85
C HIS A 21 5.58 9.53 5.93
N TYR A 22 5.05 8.92 4.86
CA TYR A 22 4.61 7.52 4.87
C TYR A 22 5.71 6.52 5.29
N VAL A 23 6.98 6.86 5.06
CA VAL A 23 8.15 6.04 5.44
C VAL A 23 8.37 5.95 6.95
N GLU A 24 7.90 6.93 7.71
CA GLU A 24 8.13 7.06 9.16
C GLU A 24 7.18 6.19 9.99
N TRP A 25 6.15 5.63 9.36
CA TRP A 25 5.13 4.83 10.05
C TRP A 25 5.56 3.38 10.35
N GLY A 26 6.71 2.94 9.85
CA GLY A 26 7.23 1.59 10.06
C GLY A 26 7.23 1.17 11.54
N PRO A 27 7.89 1.91 12.44
CA PRO A 27 7.92 1.60 13.87
C PRO A 27 6.54 1.55 14.53
N VAL A 28 5.64 2.46 14.16
CA VAL A 28 4.26 2.50 14.70
C VAL A 28 3.48 1.26 14.27
N LEU A 29 3.61 0.85 13.01
CA LEU A 29 2.94 -0.35 12.50
C LEU A 29 3.53 -1.63 13.09
N ASP A 30 4.83 -1.65 13.38
CA ASP A 30 5.48 -2.77 14.06
C ASP A 30 4.99 -2.91 15.51
N ASP A 31 4.81 -1.78 16.21
CA ASP A 31 4.22 -1.73 17.55
C ASP A 31 2.75 -2.22 17.55
N LEU A 32 1.91 -1.68 16.66
CA LEU A 32 0.52 -2.11 16.51
C LEU A 32 0.41 -3.61 16.19
N ARG A 33 1.32 -4.13 15.34
CA ARG A 33 1.40 -5.56 15.04
C ARG A 33 1.75 -6.38 16.27
N SER A 34 2.71 -5.93 17.09
CA SER A 34 3.12 -6.64 18.31
C SER A 34 1.99 -6.74 19.33
N GLN A 35 1.09 -5.75 19.35
CA GLN A 35 -0.09 -5.69 20.21
C GLN A 35 -1.31 -6.38 19.60
N GLY A 36 -1.21 -6.94 18.38
CA GLY A 36 -2.34 -7.55 17.67
C GLY A 36 -3.45 -6.56 17.29
N ARG A 37 -3.14 -5.25 17.26
CA ARG A 37 -4.10 -4.16 16.99
C ARG A 37 -4.34 -3.99 15.50
N ASP A 38 -4.81 -5.06 14.88
CA ASP A 38 -5.08 -5.12 13.45
C ASP A 38 -6.15 -4.08 13.03
N ASP A 39 -7.10 -3.75 13.92
CA ASP A 39 -8.19 -2.78 13.66
C ASP A 39 -7.69 -1.35 13.50
N GLU A 40 -6.55 -1.05 14.11
CA GLU A 40 -5.90 0.25 14.01
C GLU A 40 -4.81 0.24 12.95
N ALA A 41 -4.11 -0.89 12.78
CA ALA A 41 -3.08 -1.04 11.77
C ALA A 41 -3.65 -0.97 10.35
N LEU A 42 -4.80 -1.62 10.08
CA LEU A 42 -5.37 -1.65 8.74
C LEU A 42 -5.76 -0.27 8.18
N PRO A 43 -6.57 0.57 8.87
CA PRO A 43 -6.91 1.89 8.33
C PRO A 43 -5.66 2.77 8.14
N LEU A 44 -4.69 2.71 9.06
CA LEU A 44 -3.43 3.43 8.92
C LEU A 44 -2.64 2.94 7.69
N LEU A 45 -2.56 1.63 7.45
CA LEU A 45 -1.92 1.06 6.27
C LEU A 45 -2.59 1.53 4.98
N LEU A 46 -3.92 1.61 4.94
CA LEU A 46 -4.66 2.08 3.77
C LEU A 46 -4.39 3.57 3.49
N GLU A 47 -4.31 4.42 4.51
CA GLU A 47 -3.90 5.83 4.36
C GLU A 47 -2.46 5.96 3.84
N ILE A 48 -1.54 5.13 4.35
CA ILE A 48 -0.14 5.05 3.91
C ILE A 48 -0.03 4.63 2.45
N ILE A 49 -0.78 3.60 2.04
CA ILE A 49 -0.83 3.14 0.65
C ILE A 49 -1.31 4.28 -0.25
N ASP A 50 -2.38 4.98 0.14
CA ASP A 50 -2.92 6.09 -0.64
C ASP A 50 -1.90 7.23 -0.84
N ALA A 51 -1.22 7.65 0.23
CA ALA A 51 -0.18 8.67 0.15
C ALA A 51 1.01 8.22 -0.71
N ALA A 52 1.43 6.96 -0.56
CA ALA A 52 2.53 6.39 -1.32
C ALA A 52 2.20 6.29 -2.82
N GLU A 53 0.98 5.87 -3.18
CA GLU A 53 0.48 5.83 -4.56
C GLU A 53 0.41 7.22 -5.18
N ARG A 54 -0.11 8.22 -4.45
CA ARG A 54 -0.15 9.62 -4.92
C ARG A 54 1.25 10.16 -5.19
N ALA A 55 2.19 9.95 -4.26
CA ALA A 55 3.58 10.36 -4.41
C ALA A 55 4.28 9.65 -5.58
N ALA A 56 4.06 8.35 -5.73
CA ALA A 56 4.63 7.54 -6.80
C ALA A 56 4.11 7.95 -8.19
N LYS A 57 2.81 8.24 -8.29
CA LYS A 57 2.17 8.74 -9.50
C LYS A 57 2.77 10.07 -9.97
N ILE A 58 3.04 11.01 -9.07
CA ILE A 58 3.69 12.29 -9.40
C ILE A 58 5.14 12.05 -9.89
N LYS A 59 5.84 11.09 -9.30
CA LYS A 59 7.22 10.72 -9.67
C LYS A 59 7.30 9.83 -10.92
N GLY A 60 6.19 9.25 -11.37
CA GLY A 60 6.15 8.28 -12.47
C GLY A 60 6.84 6.95 -12.14
N VAL A 61 6.88 6.56 -10.87
CA VAL A 61 7.51 5.32 -10.39
C VAL A 61 6.46 4.39 -9.78
N GLU A 62 6.86 3.14 -9.51
CA GLU A 62 5.98 2.23 -8.78
C GLU A 62 5.90 2.61 -7.29
N PRO A 63 4.71 2.49 -6.67
CA PRO A 63 4.58 2.66 -5.23
C PRO A 63 5.37 1.55 -4.48
N PRO A 64 5.86 1.81 -3.26
CA PRO A 64 6.52 0.78 -2.47
C PRO A 64 5.59 -0.39 -2.15
N PRO A 65 5.91 -1.64 -2.55
CA PRO A 65 5.03 -2.79 -2.34
C PRO A 65 4.87 -3.19 -0.86
N GLY A 66 5.79 -2.77 0.01
CA GLY A 66 5.83 -3.19 1.42
C GLY A 66 4.55 -2.86 2.20
N TRP A 67 3.94 -1.69 1.96
CA TRP A 67 2.73 -1.29 2.67
C TRP A 67 1.52 -2.10 2.23
N THR A 68 1.36 -2.31 0.93
CA THR A 68 0.32 -3.19 0.37
C THR A 68 0.46 -4.62 0.87
N LYS A 69 1.69 -5.16 0.92
CA LYS A 69 1.94 -6.50 1.48
C LYS A 69 1.53 -6.58 2.96
N ARG A 70 1.88 -5.59 3.77
CA ARG A 70 1.47 -5.53 5.19
C ARG A 70 -0.05 -5.47 5.33
N ALA A 71 -0.74 -4.65 4.53
CA ALA A 71 -2.21 -4.58 4.52
C ALA A 71 -2.84 -5.92 4.13
N ALA A 72 -2.36 -6.56 3.06
CA ALA A 72 -2.85 -7.86 2.62
C ALA A 72 -2.68 -8.93 3.70
N ILE A 73 -1.59 -8.92 4.47
CA ILE A 73 -1.40 -9.84 5.61
C ILE A 73 -2.44 -9.59 6.71
N VAL A 74 -2.70 -8.33 7.09
CA VAL A 74 -3.71 -7.98 8.10
C VAL A 74 -5.10 -8.43 7.63
N ILE A 75 -5.45 -8.15 6.38
CA ILE A 75 -6.74 -8.53 5.80
C ILE A 75 -6.90 -10.05 5.74
N ARG A 76 -5.83 -10.77 5.34
CA ARG A 76 -5.81 -12.24 5.28
C ARG A 76 -6.14 -12.88 6.63
N ARG A 77 -5.60 -12.35 7.73
CA ARG A 77 -5.88 -12.85 9.09
C ARG A 77 -7.36 -12.73 9.45
N ARG A 78 -8.04 -11.72 8.93
CA ARG A 78 -9.50 -11.51 9.09
C ARG A 78 -10.35 -12.35 8.14
N LYS A 79 -9.72 -13.15 7.26
CA LYS A 79 -10.38 -13.94 6.22
C LYS A 79 -11.27 -13.12 5.27
N ASN A 80 -11.01 -11.81 5.15
CA ASN A 80 -11.73 -10.96 4.21
C ASN A 80 -11.02 -10.97 2.85
N TYR A 81 -11.23 -12.04 2.07
CA TYR A 81 -10.51 -12.24 0.81
C TYR A 81 -10.89 -11.21 -0.26
N ALA A 82 -12.14 -10.72 -0.25
CA ALA A 82 -12.56 -9.65 -1.15
C ALA A 82 -11.74 -8.35 -0.93
N ALA A 83 -11.50 -7.96 0.33
CA ALA A 83 -10.64 -6.82 0.63
C ALA A 83 -9.16 -7.09 0.29
N GLU A 84 -8.69 -8.34 0.40
CA GLU A 84 -7.32 -8.72 0.02
C GLU A 84 -7.14 -8.58 -1.50
N VAL A 85 -8.09 -9.08 -2.29
CA VAL A 85 -8.13 -8.90 -3.74
C VAL A 85 -8.13 -7.41 -4.10
N ALA A 86 -9.01 -6.62 -3.48
CA ALA A 86 -9.15 -5.20 -3.77
C ALA A 86 -7.85 -4.42 -3.51
N VAL A 87 -7.16 -4.67 -2.39
CA VAL A 87 -5.92 -3.94 -2.08
C VAL A 87 -4.76 -4.32 -3.01
N LEU A 88 -4.68 -5.61 -3.41
CA LEU A 88 -3.63 -6.09 -4.31
C LEU A 88 -3.87 -5.60 -5.75
N GLN A 89 -5.12 -5.62 -6.23
CA GLN A 89 -5.49 -5.07 -7.53
C GLN A 89 -5.23 -3.56 -7.61
N ARG A 90 -5.59 -2.83 -6.54
CA ARG A 90 -5.34 -1.39 -6.43
C ARG A 90 -3.86 -1.06 -6.62
N TYR A 91 -2.96 -1.78 -5.95
CA TYR A 91 -1.52 -1.59 -6.10
C TYR A 91 -1.05 -1.83 -7.54
N LEU A 92 -1.47 -2.94 -8.17
CA LEU A 92 -1.07 -3.25 -9.54
C LEU A 92 -1.57 -2.21 -10.54
N ALA A 93 -2.77 -1.65 -10.32
CA ALA A 93 -3.30 -0.56 -11.13
C ALA A 93 -2.57 0.78 -10.91
N ALA A 94 -1.95 0.98 -9.74
CA ALA A 94 -1.14 2.15 -9.44
C ALA A 94 0.30 2.05 -10.01
N CYS A 95 0.75 0.84 -10.38
CA CYS A 95 2.04 0.64 -11.02
C CYS A 95 2.02 1.09 -12.49
N PRO A 96 3.10 1.71 -13.00
CA PRO A 96 3.27 1.93 -14.43
C PRO A 96 3.21 0.62 -15.23
N PRO A 97 2.85 0.65 -16.53
CA PRO A 97 2.82 -0.56 -17.37
C PRO A 97 4.18 -1.29 -17.36
N GLY A 98 4.16 -2.61 -17.15
CA GLY A 98 5.38 -3.43 -17.05
C GLY A 98 6.17 -3.26 -15.73
N ARG A 99 5.62 -2.52 -14.77
CA ARG A 99 6.11 -2.46 -13.37
C ARG A 99 5.12 -3.16 -12.44
N GLY A 100 5.52 -3.36 -11.19
CA GLY A 100 4.73 -4.08 -10.20
C GLY A 100 5.44 -5.33 -9.69
N SER A 101 5.18 -5.65 -8.42
CA SER A 101 5.80 -6.77 -7.75
C SER A 101 5.15 -8.09 -8.20
N SER A 102 5.95 -9.01 -8.75
CA SER A 102 5.52 -10.37 -9.08
C SER A 102 4.91 -11.07 -7.86
N GLU A 103 5.48 -10.89 -6.67
CA GLU A 103 4.96 -11.44 -5.42
C GLU A 103 3.53 -10.93 -5.11
N ILE A 104 3.21 -9.67 -5.41
CA ILE A 104 1.85 -9.14 -5.25
C ILE A 104 0.90 -9.76 -6.27
N ALA A 105 1.35 -9.96 -7.51
CA ALA A 105 0.56 -10.64 -8.54
C ALA A 105 0.28 -12.10 -8.17
N ASP A 106 1.29 -12.84 -7.70
CA ASP A 106 1.15 -14.22 -7.22
C ASP A 106 0.16 -14.29 -6.06
N ARG A 107 0.28 -13.37 -5.08
CA ARG A 107 -0.65 -13.30 -3.95
C ARG A 107 -2.07 -12.99 -4.39
N LEU A 108 -2.26 -12.13 -5.39
CA LEU A 108 -3.57 -11.81 -5.95
C LEU A 108 -4.23 -13.06 -6.55
N GLN A 109 -3.48 -13.88 -7.30
CA GLN A 109 -4.00 -15.14 -7.84
C GLN A 109 -4.47 -16.10 -6.75
N VAL A 110 -3.73 -16.16 -5.64
CA VAL A 110 -4.13 -16.95 -4.47
C VAL A 110 -5.39 -16.36 -3.82
N ALA A 111 -5.43 -15.04 -3.59
CA ALA A 111 -6.57 -14.37 -2.97
C ALA A 111 -7.86 -14.52 -3.79
N LEU A 112 -7.79 -14.42 -5.12
CA LEU A 112 -8.92 -14.62 -6.04
C LEU A 112 -9.51 -16.04 -5.91
N LYS A 113 -8.66 -17.08 -5.90
CA LYS A 113 -9.13 -18.47 -5.73
C LYS A 113 -9.89 -18.65 -4.41
N LEU A 114 -9.42 -17.99 -3.36
CA LEU A 114 -9.99 -18.08 -2.03
C LEU A 114 -11.29 -17.28 -1.90
N GLU A 115 -11.39 -16.13 -2.55
CA GLU A 115 -12.62 -15.36 -2.64
C GLU A 115 -13.71 -16.13 -3.39
N SER A 116 -13.39 -16.73 -4.54
CA SER A 116 -14.33 -17.59 -5.29
C SER A 116 -14.70 -18.89 -4.58
N SER A 117 -13.99 -19.28 -3.52
CA SER A 117 -14.22 -20.50 -2.73
C SER A 117 -14.85 -20.21 -1.34
N SER A 118 -15.19 -18.96 -1.04
CA SER A 118 -15.77 -18.52 0.24
C SER A 118 -17.23 -18.12 0.09
#